data_AF-A0A9E9DI12-F1
#
_entry.id   AF-A0A9E9DI12-F1
#
_cell.length_a   1.000
_cell.length_b   1.000
_cell.length_c   1.000
_cell.angle_alpha   90.00
_cell.angle_beta   90.00
_cell.angle_gamma   90.00
#
_symmetry.space_group_name_H-M   'P 1'
#
loop_
_entity.id
_entity.type
_entity.pdbx_description
1 polymer ?
#
loop_
_entity_poly.entity_id
_entity_poly.type
_entity_poly.pdbx_seq_one_letter_code
_entity_poly.pdbx_strand_id
1 'polypeptide(L)'
;MNHVGAATISTLPMVPSTEHRPLDRPSERFIADLRAVGLQAAGRLRSPMAALAVRTRDDTSQRSLPLLSVNNLENLPDPEPAVDFAFFREPLKQNETLLSQWGEAASAGSQSEAWCRFVDDISVRFFKGSRKQRVMDALMLCIDVLPPNRRADALACLLADGEEGMAAAEEFWEYIGLDRIPDADKDRVRELIRQYEIGM
;
A
#
# COMPACT_ATOMS: atom_id res chain seq x y z
N MET A 1 -4.57 -62.88 -44.81
CA MET A 1 -3.99 -61.55 -45.08
C MET A 1 -3.63 -60.94 -43.74
N ASN A 2 -2.36 -60.54 -43.63
CA ASN A 2 -1.60 -60.55 -42.39
C ASN A 2 -1.77 -59.28 -41.55
N HIS A 3 -1.94 -59.50 -40.26
CA HIS A 3 -1.84 -58.52 -39.19
C HIS A 3 -0.40 -58.02 -39.03
N VAL A 4 -0.28 -56.71 -38.80
CA VAL A 4 0.98 -55.98 -38.64
C VAL A 4 1.57 -56.24 -37.24
N GLY A 5 2.76 -56.84 -37.24
CA GLY A 5 3.98 -56.34 -36.60
C GLY A 5 3.95 -55.96 -35.11
N ALA A 6 4.60 -56.80 -34.32
CA ALA A 6 4.96 -56.61 -32.91
C ALA A 6 6.06 -55.57 -32.68
N ALA A 7 6.05 -54.96 -31.49
CA ALA A 7 7.28 -54.64 -30.75
C ALA A 7 6.99 -54.64 -29.24
N THR A 8 7.62 -55.59 -28.56
CA THR A 8 7.56 -55.87 -27.12
C THR A 8 8.46 -54.89 -26.36
N ILE A 9 7.96 -54.25 -25.30
CA ILE A 9 8.82 -53.65 -24.26
C ILE A 9 8.34 -54.18 -22.92
N SER A 10 9.23 -54.93 -22.27
CA SER A 10 9.11 -55.42 -20.92
C SER A 10 10.09 -54.64 -20.06
N THR A 11 9.64 -53.92 -19.02
CA THR A 11 10.48 -53.57 -17.86
C THR A 11 9.65 -53.17 -16.63
N LEU A 12 9.56 -54.13 -15.69
CA LEU A 12 9.71 -54.03 -14.22
C LEU A 12 8.72 -53.24 -13.33
N PRO A 13 8.60 -53.63 -12.03
CA PRO A 13 7.44 -53.39 -11.19
C PRO A 13 7.47 -52.06 -10.42
N MET A 14 6.26 -51.55 -10.17
CA MET A 14 5.96 -50.37 -9.38
C MET A 14 6.10 -50.67 -7.89
N VAL A 15 7.00 -49.96 -7.20
CA VAL A 15 7.25 -49.98 -5.76
C VAL A 15 6.36 -48.92 -5.08
N PRO A 16 5.93 -49.10 -3.80
CA PRO A 16 4.65 -48.58 -3.33
C PRO A 16 4.68 -47.12 -2.90
N SER A 17 3.47 -46.58 -2.82
CA SER A 17 3.06 -45.30 -2.24
C SER A 17 3.89 -44.88 -1.02
N THR A 18 4.47 -43.69 -1.09
CA THR A 18 4.68 -42.86 0.10
C THR A 18 3.55 -41.84 0.14
N GLU A 19 2.64 -42.08 1.09
CA GLU A 19 1.60 -41.15 1.49
C GLU A 19 2.21 -39.77 1.76
N HIS A 20 1.90 -38.80 0.89
CA HIS A 20 2.07 -37.39 1.24
C HIS A 20 0.72 -36.89 1.73
N ARG A 21 0.50 -37.04 3.03
CA ARG A 21 -0.54 -36.28 3.71
C ARG A 21 -0.09 -34.82 3.78
N PRO A 22 -0.95 -33.85 3.40
CA PRO A 22 -0.58 -32.46 3.22
C PRO A 22 -0.58 -31.76 4.58
N LEU A 23 0.43 -30.92 4.82
CA LEU A 23 0.36 -29.89 5.84
C LEU A 23 0.62 -28.54 5.18
N ASP A 24 -0.49 -27.83 5.03
CA ASP A 24 -0.61 -26.40 4.84
C ASP A 24 0.32 -25.63 5.78
N ARG A 25 1.11 -24.70 5.21
CA ARG A 25 1.25 -23.32 5.70
C ARG A 25 2.17 -22.50 4.78
N PRO A 26 1.73 -21.32 4.29
CA PRO A 26 2.56 -20.42 3.49
C PRO A 26 3.71 -19.76 4.27
N SER A 27 3.69 -19.78 5.61
CA SER A 27 4.61 -19.03 6.47
C SER A 27 6.02 -19.62 6.58
N GLU A 28 6.25 -20.85 6.11
CA GLU A 28 7.58 -21.48 6.15
C GLU A 28 8.43 -21.22 4.89
N ARG A 29 7.86 -20.65 3.83
CA ARG A 29 8.60 -20.38 2.58
C ARG A 29 9.54 -19.17 2.67
N PHE A 30 9.41 -18.31 3.68
CA PHE A 30 10.20 -17.07 3.76
C PHE A 30 11.53 -17.21 4.51
N ILE A 31 11.73 -18.29 5.29
CA ILE A 31 12.94 -18.47 6.13
C ILE A 31 14.01 -19.34 5.45
N ALA A 32 13.68 -20.05 4.37
CA ALA A 32 14.62 -20.95 3.70
C ALA A 32 15.59 -20.27 2.71
N ASP A 33 15.25 -19.11 2.15
CA ASP A 33 16.02 -18.53 1.03
C ASP A 33 17.23 -17.67 1.43
N LEU A 34 17.40 -17.32 2.71
CA LEU A 34 18.57 -16.55 3.17
C LEU A 34 19.81 -17.39 3.50
N ARG A 35 19.77 -18.72 3.39
CA ARG A 35 20.94 -19.59 3.65
C ARG A 35 21.66 -20.10 2.40
N ALA A 36 21.24 -19.70 1.20
CA ALA A 36 21.78 -20.24 -0.06
C ALA A 36 22.65 -19.26 -0.88
N VAL A 37 23.16 -18.17 -0.29
CA VAL A 37 24.24 -17.37 -0.92
C VAL A 37 25.57 -17.78 -0.31
N GLY A 38 26.10 -18.91 -0.78
CA GLY A 38 27.50 -19.26 -0.57
C GLY A 38 28.39 -18.27 -1.33
N LEU A 39 29.09 -17.39 -0.60
CA LEU A 39 30.15 -16.57 -1.15
C LEU A 39 31.31 -17.49 -1.56
N GLN A 40 31.34 -17.83 -2.86
CA GLN A 40 32.41 -18.59 -3.48
C GLN A 40 33.67 -17.71 -3.54
N ALA A 41 34.70 -18.09 -2.78
CA ALA A 41 36.02 -17.50 -2.85
C ALA A 41 36.65 -17.81 -4.22
N ALA A 42 36.72 -16.81 -5.10
CA ALA A 42 37.45 -16.89 -6.35
C ALA A 42 38.94 -16.64 -6.13
N GLY A 43 39.75 -17.47 -6.79
CA GLY A 43 41.18 -17.59 -6.59
C GLY A 43 42.02 -16.41 -7.07
N ARG A 44 43.24 -16.42 -6.52
CA ARG A 44 44.38 -15.54 -6.76
C ARG A 44 44.63 -15.17 -8.23
N LEU A 45 44.83 -13.87 -8.47
CA LEU A 45 45.83 -13.34 -9.40
C LEU A 45 46.59 -12.18 -8.71
N ARG A 46 47.93 -12.29 -8.66
CA ARG A 46 48.92 -11.24 -8.30
C ARG A 46 48.79 -10.08 -9.31
N SER A 47 49.02 -8.78 -9.08
CA SER A 47 49.86 -7.94 -8.19
C SER A 47 49.46 -6.46 -8.51
N PRO A 48 50.15 -5.37 -8.09
CA PRO A 48 50.89 -5.06 -6.87
C PRO A 48 50.47 -3.66 -6.32
N MET A 49 49.82 -3.56 -5.16
CA MET A 49 49.89 -2.32 -4.38
C MET A 49 49.67 -2.67 -2.91
N ALA A 50 50.80 -2.82 -2.20
CA ALA A 50 50.79 -3.02 -0.77
C ALA A 50 50.38 -1.71 -0.09
N ALA A 51 49.08 -1.54 0.18
CA ALA A 51 48.64 -0.58 1.18
C ALA A 51 48.94 -1.19 2.56
N LEU A 52 50.05 -0.76 3.15
CA LEU A 52 50.37 -1.02 4.55
C LEU A 52 49.30 -0.34 5.40
N ALA A 53 48.39 -1.13 5.98
CA ALA A 53 47.51 -0.63 7.03
C ALA A 53 48.35 -0.41 8.30
N VAL A 54 48.86 0.81 8.44
CA VAL A 54 49.44 1.29 9.69
C VAL A 54 48.31 1.35 10.72
N ARG A 55 48.40 0.52 11.78
CA ARG A 55 47.58 0.74 12.98
C ARG A 55 48.11 1.99 13.67
N THR A 56 47.45 3.13 13.44
CA THR A 56 47.65 4.31 14.28
C THR A 56 47.01 4.04 15.64
N ARG A 57 47.88 4.06 16.65
CA ARG A 57 47.61 3.97 18.07
C ARG A 57 46.64 5.09 18.50
N ASP A 58 45.81 4.75 19.48
CA ASP A 58 44.85 5.61 20.18
C ASP A 58 45.35 7.04 20.39
N ASP A 59 44.55 8.01 19.93
CA ASP A 59 44.46 9.27 20.63
C ASP A 59 42.99 9.66 20.77
N THR A 60 42.62 9.86 22.03
CA THR A 60 41.29 10.09 22.56
C THR A 60 40.64 11.33 21.96
N SER A 61 39.50 11.15 21.28
CA SER A 61 38.36 12.10 21.22
C SER A 61 37.24 11.49 20.38
N GLN A 62 36.59 10.44 20.91
CA GLN A 62 35.31 9.99 20.35
C GLN A 62 34.28 11.11 20.56
N ARG A 63 34.03 11.91 19.51
CA ARG A 63 32.73 12.56 19.35
C ARG A 63 31.73 11.44 19.12
N SER A 64 31.06 11.02 20.20
CA SER A 64 29.91 10.14 20.11
C SER A 64 28.88 10.79 19.19
N LEU A 65 28.71 10.21 18.01
CA LEU A 65 27.50 10.46 17.22
C LEU A 65 26.32 10.08 18.12
N PRO A 66 25.28 10.92 18.24
CA PRO A 66 24.10 10.53 18.99
C PRO A 66 23.43 9.40 18.21
N LEU A 67 23.76 8.17 18.57
CA LEU A 67 22.94 7.01 18.27
C LEU A 67 21.66 7.24 19.05
N LEU A 68 20.67 7.84 18.39
CA LEU A 68 19.30 7.84 18.87
C LEU A 68 18.95 6.36 19.11
N SER A 69 18.88 6.01 20.40
CA SER A 69 18.53 4.68 20.85
C SER A 69 17.24 4.27 20.17
N VAL A 70 17.23 3.07 19.59
CA VAL A 70 16.06 2.48 18.90
C VAL A 70 14.82 2.48 19.82
N ASN A 71 15.02 2.49 21.13
CA ASN A 71 13.97 2.59 22.15
C ASN A 71 13.18 3.92 22.12
N ASN A 72 13.72 4.99 21.50
CA ASN A 72 13.01 6.26 21.31
C ASN A 72 12.18 6.31 20.01
N LEU A 73 12.36 5.36 19.10
CA LEU A 73 11.52 5.22 17.90
C LEU A 73 10.20 4.47 18.20
N GLU A 74 10.19 3.62 19.23
CA GLU A 74 9.00 2.87 19.66
C GLU A 74 7.97 3.72 20.44
N ASN A 75 8.31 4.97 20.80
CA ASN A 75 7.44 5.90 21.53
C ASN A 75 7.00 7.11 20.70
N LEU A 76 7.23 7.09 19.39
CA LEU A 76 6.56 8.05 18.52
C LEU A 76 5.09 7.61 18.41
N PRO A 77 4.12 8.51 18.63
CA PRO A 77 2.75 8.18 18.27
C PRO A 77 2.74 7.77 16.80
N ASP A 78 2.00 6.71 16.49
CA ASP A 78 1.82 6.30 15.10
C ASP A 78 1.37 7.53 14.30
N PRO A 79 2.02 7.83 13.17
CA PRO A 79 1.66 9.00 12.39
C PRO A 79 0.18 8.89 12.00
N GLU A 80 -0.60 9.95 12.23
CA GLU A 80 -1.99 9.97 11.77
C GLU A 80 -2.00 9.70 10.26
N PRO A 81 -2.90 8.83 9.74
CA PRO A 81 -2.87 8.42 8.34
C PRO A 81 -2.99 9.59 7.36
N ALA A 82 -3.55 10.73 7.78
CA ALA A 82 -3.58 11.97 7.01
C ALA A 82 -2.17 12.55 6.69
N VAL A 83 -1.17 12.28 7.52
CA VAL A 83 0.23 12.72 7.33
C VAL A 83 0.85 12.07 6.08
N ASP A 84 0.50 10.81 5.81
CA ASP A 84 1.01 10.07 4.65
C ASP A 84 0.53 10.66 3.31
N PHE A 85 -0.55 11.43 3.34
CA PHE A 85 -1.12 12.11 2.18
C PHE A 85 -0.91 13.63 2.19
N ALA A 86 0.00 14.16 3.03
CA ALA A 86 0.34 15.58 3.06
C ALA A 86 0.78 16.11 1.68
N PHE A 87 1.44 15.28 0.87
CA PHE A 87 1.84 15.61 -0.50
C PHE A 87 0.66 15.87 -1.45
N PHE A 88 -0.53 15.35 -1.14
CA PHE A 88 -1.78 15.59 -1.88
C PHE A 88 -2.60 16.68 -1.19
N ARG A 89 -2.74 16.60 0.13
CA ARG A 89 -3.52 17.50 0.96
C ARG A 89 -3.07 18.96 0.88
N GLU A 90 -1.77 19.22 0.97
CA GLU A 90 -1.25 20.59 1.01
C GLU A 90 -1.39 21.31 -0.34
N PRO A 91 -1.03 20.69 -1.49
CA PRO A 91 -1.34 21.28 -2.79
C PRO A 91 -2.84 21.47 -3.04
N LEU A 92 -3.67 20.57 -2.53
CA LEU A 92 -5.12 20.66 -2.68
C LEU A 92 -5.69 21.90 -1.94
N LYS A 93 -5.24 22.18 -0.72
CA LYS A 93 -5.62 23.39 0.03
C LYS A 93 -5.24 24.70 -0.68
N GLN A 94 -4.14 24.69 -1.42
CA GLN A 94 -3.61 25.87 -2.10
C GLN A 94 -4.26 26.10 -3.47
N ASN A 95 -5.02 25.13 -3.98
CA ASN A 95 -5.57 25.16 -5.33
C ASN A 95 -7.10 25.13 -5.29
N GLU A 96 -7.71 26.32 -5.24
CA GLU A 96 -9.17 26.50 -5.24
C GLU A 96 -9.84 25.89 -6.47
N THR A 97 -9.17 25.93 -7.63
CA THR A 97 -9.69 25.33 -8.87
C THR A 97 -9.78 23.81 -8.74
N LEU A 98 -8.76 23.16 -8.19
CA LEU A 98 -8.76 21.71 -7.98
C LEU A 98 -9.81 21.30 -6.94
N LEU A 99 -9.98 22.07 -5.86
CA LEU A 99 -11.05 21.86 -4.88
C LEU A 99 -12.45 22.01 -5.49
N SER A 100 -12.63 23.02 -6.36
CA SER A 100 -13.89 23.24 -7.06
C SER A 100 -14.18 22.09 -8.03
N GLN A 101 -13.19 21.64 -8.79
CA GLN A 101 -13.30 20.49 -9.69
C GLN A 101 -13.66 19.21 -8.93
N TRP A 102 -12.99 18.95 -7.80
CA TRP A 102 -13.32 17.80 -6.95
C TRP A 102 -14.78 17.88 -6.49
N GLY A 103 -15.17 19.02 -5.94
CA GLY A 103 -16.52 19.22 -5.46
C GLY A 103 -17.58 19.10 -6.55
N GLU A 104 -17.30 19.57 -7.77
CA GLU A 104 -18.25 19.47 -8.90
C GLU A 104 -18.35 18.03 -9.42
N ALA A 105 -17.22 17.35 -9.51
CA ALA A 105 -17.16 15.94 -9.89
C ALA A 105 -17.91 15.06 -8.88
N ALA A 106 -17.74 15.33 -7.58
CA ALA A 106 -18.46 14.64 -6.51
C ALA A 106 -19.97 14.84 -6.58
N SER A 107 -20.43 16.09 -6.76
CA SER A 107 -21.86 16.38 -6.90
C SER A 107 -22.47 15.80 -8.19
N ALA A 108 -21.67 15.58 -9.24
CA ALA A 108 -22.11 14.88 -10.45
C ALA A 108 -22.25 13.35 -10.24
N GLY A 109 -21.59 12.80 -9.22
CA GLY A 109 -21.68 11.40 -8.81
C GLY A 109 -20.61 10.49 -9.42
N SER A 110 -20.46 9.29 -8.82
CA SER A 110 -19.34 8.37 -9.10
C SER A 110 -19.33 7.81 -10.53
N GLN A 111 -20.49 7.68 -11.16
CA GLN A 111 -20.64 7.20 -12.53
C GLN A 111 -20.45 8.30 -13.58
N SER A 112 -20.20 9.54 -13.15
CA SER A 112 -20.08 10.67 -14.07
C SER A 112 -18.71 10.69 -14.75
N GLU A 113 -18.68 11.20 -15.98
CA GLU A 113 -17.40 11.44 -16.68
C GLU A 113 -16.54 12.48 -15.95
N ALA A 114 -17.17 13.42 -15.24
CA ALA A 114 -16.46 14.40 -14.41
C ALA A 114 -15.68 13.73 -13.28
N TRP A 115 -16.29 12.76 -12.58
CA TRP A 115 -15.61 11.97 -11.56
C TRP A 115 -14.46 11.15 -12.11
N CYS A 116 -14.69 10.37 -13.17
CA CYS A 116 -13.65 9.55 -13.79
C CYS A 116 -12.45 10.41 -14.23
N ARG A 117 -12.70 11.52 -14.92
CA ARG A 117 -11.63 12.43 -15.37
C ARG A 117 -10.89 13.07 -14.20
N PHE A 118 -11.59 13.45 -13.13
CA PHE A 118 -10.97 14.02 -11.94
C PHE A 118 -10.04 13.01 -11.27
N VAL A 119 -10.51 11.78 -11.04
CA VAL A 119 -9.73 10.69 -10.44
C VAL A 119 -8.50 10.35 -11.29
N ASP A 120 -8.67 10.25 -12.61
CA ASP A 120 -7.56 9.97 -13.54
C ASP A 120 -6.51 11.09 -13.50
N ASP A 121 -6.94 12.35 -13.52
CA ASP A 121 -6.04 13.51 -13.51
C ASP A 121 -5.22 13.59 -12.21
N ILE A 122 -5.85 13.42 -11.05
CA ILE A 122 -5.11 13.41 -9.77
C ILE A 122 -4.21 12.17 -9.65
N SER A 123 -4.64 11.02 -10.17
CA SER A 123 -3.85 9.80 -10.18
C SER A 123 -2.53 9.99 -10.94
N VAL A 124 -2.59 10.65 -12.11
CA VAL A 124 -1.40 10.98 -12.90
C VAL A 124 -0.55 12.05 -12.20
N ARG A 125 -1.16 13.14 -11.72
CA ARG A 125 -0.44 14.29 -11.18
C ARG A 125 0.24 14.03 -9.84
N PHE A 126 -0.47 13.38 -8.91
CA PHE A 126 0.00 13.22 -7.53
C PHE A 126 0.47 11.80 -7.22
N PHE A 127 -0.18 10.80 -7.81
CA PHE A 127 0.05 9.39 -7.45
C PHE A 127 0.88 8.63 -8.49
N LYS A 128 1.29 9.28 -9.59
CA LYS A 128 2.16 8.72 -10.64
C LYS A 128 1.68 7.36 -11.18
N GLY A 129 0.36 7.19 -11.29
CA GLY A 129 -0.25 5.92 -11.74
C GLY A 129 -0.26 4.82 -10.67
N SER A 130 -0.21 5.18 -9.39
CA SER A 130 -0.49 4.23 -8.30
C SER A 130 -1.90 3.62 -8.45
N ARG A 131 -2.15 2.54 -7.68
CA ARG A 131 -3.45 1.89 -7.65
C ARG A 131 -4.57 2.87 -7.26
N LYS A 132 -5.76 2.67 -7.84
CA LYS A 132 -6.97 3.46 -7.55
C LYS A 132 -7.25 3.54 -6.05
N GLN A 133 -7.05 2.45 -5.30
CA GLN A 133 -7.18 2.43 -3.84
C GLN A 133 -6.45 3.59 -3.16
N ARG A 134 -5.17 3.80 -3.47
CA ARG A 134 -4.36 4.85 -2.85
C ARG A 134 -4.89 6.27 -3.15
N VAL A 135 -5.57 6.44 -4.28
CA VAL A 135 -6.24 7.69 -4.63
C VAL A 135 -7.50 7.86 -3.78
N MET A 136 -8.29 6.80 -3.62
CA MET A 136 -9.51 6.81 -2.79
C MET A 136 -9.19 7.05 -1.32
N ASP A 137 -8.16 6.41 -0.79
CA ASP A 137 -7.65 6.61 0.58
C ASP A 137 -7.33 8.09 0.82
N ALA A 138 -6.61 8.71 -0.12
CA ALA A 138 -6.22 10.11 -0.04
C ALA A 138 -7.43 11.05 -0.12
N LEU A 139 -8.40 10.76 -0.99
CA LEU A 139 -9.63 11.54 -1.12
C LEU A 139 -10.47 11.44 0.15
N MET A 140 -10.58 10.26 0.74
CA MET A 140 -11.30 10.03 1.98
C MET A 140 -10.67 10.85 3.12
N LEU A 141 -9.37 10.69 3.36
CA LEU A 141 -8.63 11.42 4.41
C LEU A 141 -8.56 12.94 4.20
N CYS A 142 -8.80 13.43 2.98
CA CYS A 142 -8.80 14.86 2.66
C CYS A 142 -10.19 15.47 2.52
N ILE A 143 -11.26 14.73 2.85
CA ILE A 143 -12.64 15.21 2.66
C ILE A 143 -12.95 16.49 3.45
N ASP A 144 -12.27 16.69 4.57
CA ASP A 144 -12.41 17.88 5.40
C ASP A 144 -11.81 19.15 4.76
N VAL A 145 -10.97 19.00 3.73
CA VAL A 145 -10.43 20.12 2.95
C VAL A 145 -11.51 20.74 2.05
N LEU A 146 -12.52 19.96 1.65
CA LEU A 146 -13.63 20.49 0.86
C LEU A 146 -14.46 21.51 1.66
N PRO A 147 -15.09 22.47 0.97
CA PRO A 147 -16.10 23.32 1.56
C PRO A 147 -17.19 22.47 2.26
N PRO A 148 -17.70 22.89 3.43
CA PRO A 148 -18.62 22.08 4.24
C PRO A 148 -19.82 21.52 3.46
N ASN A 149 -20.40 22.35 2.59
CA ASN A 149 -21.57 22.01 1.76
C ASN A 149 -21.30 20.98 0.65
N ARG A 150 -20.04 20.59 0.43
CA ARG A 150 -19.66 19.58 -0.59
C ARG A 150 -19.19 18.25 0.02
N ARG A 151 -18.97 18.20 1.34
CA ARG A 151 -18.39 17.02 2.01
C ARG A 151 -19.30 15.80 1.95
N ALA A 152 -20.60 16.00 2.16
CA ALA A 152 -21.57 14.90 2.10
C ALA A 152 -21.71 14.31 0.68
N ASP A 153 -21.66 15.16 -0.35
CA ASP A 153 -21.67 14.71 -1.75
C ASP A 153 -20.40 13.95 -2.09
N ALA A 154 -19.24 14.44 -1.66
CA ALA A 154 -17.96 13.75 -1.85
C ALA A 154 -17.94 12.37 -1.17
N LEU A 155 -18.46 12.28 0.05
CA LEU A 155 -18.56 11.00 0.77
C LEU A 155 -19.49 10.03 0.04
N ALA A 156 -20.67 10.49 -0.36
CA ALA A 156 -21.61 9.68 -1.12
C ALA A 156 -21.00 9.19 -2.45
N CYS A 157 -20.26 10.06 -3.13
CA CYS A 157 -19.58 9.75 -4.38
C CYS A 157 -18.47 8.70 -4.17
N LEU A 158 -17.67 8.83 -3.10
CA LEU A 158 -16.65 7.84 -2.75
C LEU A 158 -17.27 6.47 -2.43
N LEU A 159 -18.28 6.43 -1.57
CA LEU A 159 -18.97 5.19 -1.20
C LEU A 159 -19.61 4.49 -2.42
N ALA A 160 -20.09 5.27 -3.39
CA ALA A 160 -20.67 4.75 -4.62
C ALA A 160 -19.62 4.41 -5.70
N ASP A 161 -18.33 4.62 -5.47
CA ASP A 161 -17.25 4.35 -6.44
C ASP A 161 -16.60 2.96 -6.24
N GLY A 162 -17.44 1.94 -6.27
CA GLY A 162 -17.02 0.54 -6.26
C GLY A 162 -16.31 0.09 -4.98
N GLU A 163 -15.57 -1.01 -5.09
CA GLU A 163 -14.89 -1.64 -3.94
C GLU A 163 -13.82 -0.72 -3.34
N GLU A 164 -13.10 0.05 -4.14
CA GLU A 164 -12.00 0.87 -3.62
C GLU A 164 -12.47 2.03 -2.76
N GLY A 165 -13.56 2.69 -3.16
CA GLY A 165 -14.14 3.79 -2.40
C GLY A 165 -14.79 3.31 -1.09
N MET A 166 -15.44 2.14 -1.12
CA MET A 166 -15.97 1.48 0.08
C MET A 166 -14.85 1.09 1.04
N ALA A 167 -13.79 0.43 0.55
CA ALA A 167 -12.64 0.04 1.36
C ALA A 167 -11.95 1.25 2.02
N ALA A 168 -11.79 2.36 1.30
CA ALA A 168 -11.23 3.59 1.86
C ALA A 168 -12.11 4.16 2.98
N ALA A 169 -13.43 4.10 2.83
CA ALA A 169 -14.35 4.55 3.87
C ALA A 169 -14.30 3.63 5.10
N GLU A 170 -14.26 2.32 4.92
CA GLU A 170 -14.11 1.36 6.02
C GLU A 170 -12.84 1.59 6.82
N GLU A 171 -11.72 1.83 6.13
CA GLU A 171 -10.42 2.04 6.76
C GLU A 171 -10.33 3.39 7.49
N PHE A 172 -10.86 4.47 6.88
CA PHE A 172 -10.58 5.82 7.37
C PHE A 172 -11.74 6.53 8.08
N TRP A 173 -12.93 5.93 8.11
CA TRP A 173 -14.09 6.57 8.76
C TRP A 173 -13.86 6.88 10.24
N GLU A 174 -13.09 6.05 10.95
CA GLU A 174 -12.76 6.27 12.37
C GLU A 174 -11.98 7.59 12.62
N TYR A 175 -11.18 8.03 11.64
CA TYR A 175 -10.38 9.26 11.74
C TYR A 175 -11.16 10.52 11.33
N ILE A 176 -12.17 10.35 10.48
CA ILE A 176 -12.97 11.45 9.93
C ILE A 176 -14.19 11.68 10.80
N GLY A 177 -15.00 10.64 10.99
CA GLY A 177 -16.24 10.66 11.76
C GLY A 177 -17.23 11.74 11.33
N LEU A 178 -18.29 11.89 12.15
CA LEU A 178 -19.31 12.91 11.92
C LEU A 178 -18.82 14.32 12.25
N ASP A 179 -17.73 14.48 13.01
CA ASP A 179 -17.25 15.79 13.46
C ASP A 179 -16.72 16.67 12.32
N ARG A 180 -16.30 16.04 11.21
CA ARG A 180 -15.86 16.73 10.00
C ARG A 180 -17.00 17.07 9.04
N ILE A 181 -18.23 16.66 9.36
CA ILE A 181 -19.43 16.91 8.55
C ILE A 181 -20.25 18.03 9.19
N PRO A 182 -20.76 19.01 8.42
CA PRO A 182 -21.61 20.05 8.97
C PRO A 182 -22.92 19.47 9.53
N ASP A 183 -23.45 20.08 10.59
CA ASP A 183 -24.64 19.58 11.29
C ASP A 183 -25.85 19.34 10.36
N ALA A 184 -26.02 20.20 9.36
CA ALA A 184 -27.09 20.08 8.37
C ALA A 184 -27.06 18.77 7.56
N ASP A 185 -25.88 18.18 7.38
CA ASP A 185 -25.68 16.96 6.60
C ASP A 185 -25.44 15.71 7.46
N LYS A 186 -25.35 15.84 8.80
CA LYS A 186 -25.04 14.71 9.68
C LYS A 186 -26.04 13.57 9.57
N ASP A 187 -27.33 13.87 9.48
CA ASP A 187 -28.37 12.83 9.35
C ASP A 187 -28.28 12.10 8.01
N ARG A 188 -28.01 12.85 6.93
CA ARG A 188 -27.75 12.28 5.60
C ARG A 188 -26.54 11.35 5.63
N VAL A 189 -25.45 11.78 6.27
CA VAL A 189 -24.22 10.97 6.36
C VAL A 189 -24.42 9.74 7.24
N ARG A 190 -25.14 9.83 8.37
CA ARG A 190 -25.48 8.64 9.17
C ARG A 190 -26.24 7.59 8.36
N GLU A 191 -27.19 8.04 7.55
CA GLU A 191 -27.94 7.14 6.70
C GLU A 191 -27.05 6.51 5.61
N LEU A 192 -26.12 7.26 5.02
CA LEU A 192 -25.11 6.71 4.09
C LEU A 192 -24.24 5.65 4.77
N ILE A 193 -23.66 5.96 5.93
CA ILE A 193 -22.81 5.02 6.69
C ILE A 193 -23.59 3.74 7.02
N ARG A 194 -24.87 3.86 7.39
CA ARG A 194 -25.75 2.71 7.65
C ARG A 194 -26.05 1.88 6.39
N GLN A 195 -26.30 2.54 5.26
CA GLN A 195 -26.59 1.87 3.98
C GLN A 195 -25.39 1.08 3.45
N TYR A 196 -24.19 1.60 3.68
CA TYR A 196 -22.93 1.02 3.22
C TYR A 196 -22.22 0.20 4.30
N GLU A 197 -22.87 -0.02 5.46
CA GLU A 197 -22.38 -0.84 6.58
C GLU A 197 -20.99 -0.45 7.12
N ILE A 198 -20.61 0.82 6.98
CA ILE A 198 -19.28 1.31 7.38
C ILE A 198 -19.17 1.40 8.92
N GLY A 199 -18.17 0.73 9.48
CA GLY A 199 -17.82 0.84 10.91
C GLY A 199 -18.76 0.09 11.88
N MET A 200 -19.46 -0.94 11.41
CA MET A 200 -20.20 -1.89 12.27
C MET A 200 -19.32 -2.99 12.85
#